data_AF-A0A7G7G512-F1
#
_entry.id   AF-A0A7G7G512-F1
#
_cell.length_a   1.000
_cell.length_b   1.000
_cell.length_c   1.000
_cell.angle_alpha   90.00
_cell.angle_beta   90.00
_cell.angle_gamma   90.00
#
_symmetry.space_group_name_H-M   'P 1'
#
loop_
_entity.id
_entity.type
_entity.pdbx_description
1 polymer ?
#
loop_
_entity_poly.entity_id
_entity_poly.type
_entity_poly.pdbx_seq_one_letter_code
_entity_poly.pdbx_strand_id
1 'polypeptide(L)'
;MDYNLHVRFELQDRSFLNIVKRDITKLAESVGFSEVDAGKLNIVVAELASNLIKHTSKGGELLVKPIKGENQVTGIEIICLDAGPGMIDPRRMMEDGISTFGSKGEGLGAIQRLSDEFDIYSRRDSGTVLLSRLYKKGHQPKPSERKRFDLNAVQVAKPGETHCGDGWTKVQHQEVCRILTVDGLGHGENAHQATSAAITSFQKQPYSSPASQIRQIHSDIVRTRGGVINIANIDLRNNTLTYCGIGNISGRILSTEGSRSIIAYNGIVGHNLPNTIHDHQLPWNHTNVLVLHSDGLKSRWDLSKHPDLLNHDTSVIAAVLYKEWTRKTDDTLVLVGRTRP
;
A
#
# COMPACT_ATOMS: atom_id res chain seq x y z
N MET A 1 9.89 -8.80 -11.76
CA MET A 1 8.53 -8.44 -11.31
C MET A 1 8.68 -7.52 -10.13
N ASP A 2 8.09 -6.33 -10.19
CA ASP A 2 7.96 -5.46 -9.03
C ASP A 2 6.83 -6.02 -8.15
N TYR A 3 7.17 -6.42 -6.93
CA TYR A 3 6.22 -7.05 -6.00
C TYR A 3 5.47 -6.02 -5.14
N ASN A 4 5.81 -4.74 -5.25
CA ASN A 4 5.11 -3.67 -4.55
C ASN A 4 3.96 -3.10 -5.38
N LEU A 5 4.04 -3.21 -6.71
CA LEU A 5 3.07 -2.68 -7.65
C LEU A 5 1.77 -3.50 -7.65
N HIS A 6 0.64 -2.82 -7.50
CA HIS A 6 -0.67 -3.42 -7.70
C HIS A 6 -1.09 -3.30 -9.15
N VAL A 7 -1.59 -4.41 -9.69
CA VAL A 7 -2.36 -4.41 -10.92
C VAL A 7 -3.78 -3.97 -10.58
N ARG A 8 -4.24 -2.90 -11.24
CA ARG A 8 -5.57 -2.33 -11.06
C ARG A 8 -6.54 -2.95 -12.05
N PHE A 9 -7.63 -3.52 -11.55
CA PHE A 9 -8.73 -4.04 -12.34
C PHE A 9 -9.99 -3.23 -12.04
N GLU A 10 -10.46 -2.46 -13.03
CA GLU A 10 -11.73 -1.74 -12.93
C GLU A 10 -12.89 -2.66 -13.31
N LEU A 11 -13.95 -2.68 -12.51
CA LEU A 11 -15.18 -3.41 -12.81
C LEU A 11 -16.31 -2.42 -13.00
N GLN A 12 -16.62 -2.13 -14.26
CA GLN A 12 -17.75 -1.26 -14.64
C GLN A 12 -19.05 -2.06 -14.77
N ASP A 13 -18.97 -3.28 -15.33
CA ASP A 13 -20.13 -4.16 -15.51
C ASP A 13 -19.74 -5.65 -15.51
N ARG A 14 -20.74 -6.52 -15.65
CA ARG A 14 -20.59 -8.00 -15.62
C ARG A 14 -19.69 -8.57 -16.71
N SER A 15 -19.54 -7.90 -17.86
CA SER A 15 -18.74 -8.40 -18.98
C SER A 15 -17.25 -8.52 -18.64
N PHE A 16 -16.76 -7.67 -17.73
CA PHE A 16 -15.36 -7.66 -17.30
C PHE A 16 -15.02 -8.77 -16.29
N LEU A 17 -16.02 -9.37 -15.63
CA LEU A 17 -15.81 -10.34 -14.55
C LEU A 17 -14.96 -11.53 -15.00
N ASN A 18 -15.22 -12.08 -16.19
CA ASN A 18 -14.47 -13.23 -16.70
C ASN A 18 -13.01 -12.86 -17.07
N ILE A 19 -12.80 -11.65 -17.57
CA ILE A 19 -11.46 -11.14 -17.93
C ILE A 19 -10.63 -10.94 -16.66
N VAL A 20 -11.19 -10.23 -15.68
CA VAL A 20 -10.54 -9.96 -14.38
C VAL A 20 -10.19 -11.27 -13.66
N LYS A 21 -11.13 -12.22 -13.60
CA LYS A 21 -10.86 -13.54 -13.01
C LYS A 21 -9.69 -14.23 -13.70
N ARG A 22 -9.76 -14.36 -15.04
CA ARG A 22 -8.71 -15.02 -15.83
C ARG A 22 -7.34 -14.38 -15.61
N ASP A 23 -7.27 -13.06 -15.61
CA ASP A 23 -6.01 -12.34 -15.51
C ASP A 23 -5.42 -12.42 -14.09
N ILE A 24 -6.25 -12.40 -13.05
CA ILE A 24 -5.82 -12.67 -11.66
C ILE A 24 -5.39 -14.13 -11.48
N THR A 25 -6.09 -15.11 -12.07
CA THR A 25 -5.66 -16.52 -12.05
C THR A 25 -4.29 -16.67 -12.68
N LYS A 26 -4.09 -16.08 -13.87
CA LYS A 26 -2.79 -16.10 -14.58
C LYS A 26 -1.67 -15.48 -13.75
N LEU A 27 -1.95 -14.36 -13.07
CA LEU A 27 -0.99 -13.76 -12.14
C LEU A 27 -0.61 -14.75 -11.03
N ALA A 28 -1.59 -15.38 -10.39
CA ALA A 28 -1.35 -16.36 -9.33
C ALA A 28 -0.56 -17.58 -9.81
N GLU A 29 -0.90 -18.13 -10.96
CA GLU A 29 -0.18 -19.24 -11.60
C GLU A 29 1.26 -18.84 -11.94
N SER A 30 1.48 -17.64 -12.49
CA SER A 30 2.81 -17.14 -12.84
C SER A 30 3.75 -17.00 -11.64
N VAL A 31 3.19 -16.82 -10.44
CA VAL A 31 3.95 -16.77 -9.19
C VAL A 31 3.95 -18.10 -8.43
N GLY A 32 3.44 -19.19 -9.03
CA GLY A 32 3.55 -20.55 -8.52
C GLY A 32 2.47 -20.95 -7.51
N PHE A 33 1.24 -20.46 -7.65
CA PHE A 33 0.09 -21.01 -6.92
C PHE A 33 -0.26 -22.41 -7.44
N SER A 34 -0.67 -23.30 -6.54
CA SER A 34 -1.24 -24.59 -6.93
C SER A 34 -2.63 -24.42 -7.55
N GLU A 35 -3.10 -25.41 -8.32
CA GLU A 35 -4.47 -25.40 -8.87
C GLU A 35 -5.53 -25.25 -7.76
N VAL A 36 -5.30 -25.86 -6.60
CA VAL A 36 -6.19 -25.75 -5.43
C VAL A 36 -6.21 -24.32 -4.88
N ASP A 37 -5.04 -23.69 -4.73
CA ASP A 37 -4.95 -22.32 -4.20
C ASP A 37 -5.51 -21.30 -5.21
N ALA A 38 -5.27 -21.51 -6.51
CA ALA A 38 -5.88 -20.74 -7.59
C ALA A 38 -7.41 -20.90 -7.62
N GLY A 39 -7.93 -22.10 -7.34
CA GLY A 39 -9.37 -22.36 -7.17
C GLY A 39 -9.99 -21.53 -6.04
N LYS A 40 -9.35 -21.47 -4.87
CA LYS A 40 -9.79 -20.63 -3.73
C LYS A 40 -9.78 -19.15 -4.11
N LEU A 41 -8.69 -18.69 -4.71
CA LEU A 41 -8.54 -17.31 -5.19
C LEU A 41 -9.68 -16.95 -6.16
N ASN A 42 -10.02 -17.84 -7.08
CA ASN A 42 -11.07 -17.62 -8.06
C ASN A 42 -12.46 -17.48 -7.45
N ILE A 43 -12.75 -18.19 -6.34
CA ILE A 43 -14.00 -18.01 -5.59
C ILE A 43 -14.00 -16.62 -4.93
N VAL A 44 -12.91 -16.25 -4.24
CA VAL A 44 -12.78 -14.93 -3.60
C VAL A 44 -12.97 -13.80 -4.61
N VAL A 45 -12.27 -13.85 -5.76
CA VAL A 45 -12.39 -12.84 -6.82
C VAL A 45 -13.81 -12.79 -7.38
N ALA A 46 -14.48 -13.94 -7.57
CA ALA A 46 -15.84 -13.99 -8.08
C ALA A 46 -16.84 -13.29 -7.12
N GLU A 47 -16.70 -13.54 -5.81
CA GLU A 47 -17.55 -12.91 -4.80
C GLU A 47 -17.27 -11.41 -4.69
N LEU A 48 -16.00 -10.99 -4.68
CA LEU A 48 -15.63 -9.56 -4.67
C LEU A 48 -16.17 -8.82 -5.90
N ALA A 49 -15.95 -9.38 -7.09
CA ALA A 49 -16.44 -8.82 -8.35
C ALA A 49 -17.97 -8.75 -8.39
N SER A 50 -18.65 -9.82 -7.95
CA SER A 50 -20.11 -9.85 -7.84
C SER A 50 -20.62 -8.77 -6.89
N ASN A 51 -19.98 -8.58 -5.74
CA ASN A 51 -20.38 -7.56 -4.76
C ASN A 51 -20.22 -6.15 -5.33
N LEU A 52 -19.11 -5.85 -6.01
CA LEU A 52 -18.93 -4.58 -6.71
C LEU A 52 -20.07 -4.33 -7.72
N ILE A 53 -20.39 -5.33 -8.55
CA ILE A 53 -21.43 -5.16 -9.58
C ILE A 53 -22.84 -4.98 -8.96
N LYS A 54 -23.14 -5.66 -7.85
CA LYS A 54 -24.47 -5.64 -7.24
C LYS A 54 -24.70 -4.40 -6.37
N HIS A 55 -23.67 -3.91 -5.69
CA HIS A 55 -23.83 -2.93 -4.61
C HIS A 55 -23.35 -1.52 -4.95
N THR A 56 -22.64 -1.33 -6.06
CA THR A 56 -22.25 0.01 -6.52
C THR A 56 -22.67 0.28 -7.96
N SER A 57 -23.49 1.31 -8.13
CA SER A 57 -23.76 1.93 -9.44
C SER A 57 -22.63 2.87 -9.88
N LYS A 58 -21.69 3.18 -8.98
CA LYS A 58 -20.53 4.06 -9.23
C LYS A 58 -19.28 3.29 -9.65
N GLY A 59 -19.39 1.96 -9.77
CA GLY A 59 -18.27 1.06 -10.02
C GLY A 59 -17.35 0.89 -8.81
N GLY A 60 -16.31 0.10 -9.02
CA GLY A 60 -15.24 -0.15 -8.04
C GLY A 60 -14.05 -0.79 -8.73
N GLU A 61 -13.01 -1.06 -7.95
CA GLU A 61 -11.76 -1.62 -8.49
C GLU A 61 -11.16 -2.65 -7.54
N LEU A 62 -10.45 -3.62 -8.12
CA LEU A 62 -9.59 -4.55 -7.40
C LEU A 62 -8.14 -4.13 -7.62
N LEU A 63 -7.39 -4.02 -6.54
CA LEU A 63 -5.93 -3.88 -6.56
C LEU A 63 -5.33 -5.22 -6.16
N VAL A 64 -4.51 -5.80 -7.04
CA VAL A 64 -3.95 -7.13 -6.83
C VAL A 64 -2.44 -7.10 -6.97
N LYS A 65 -1.72 -7.66 -5.99
CA LYS A 65 -0.27 -7.85 -6.09
C LYS A 65 0.18 -9.17 -5.46
N PRO A 66 1.34 -9.71 -5.88
CA PRO A 66 1.96 -10.80 -5.15
C PRO A 66 2.52 -10.33 -3.81
N ILE A 67 2.47 -11.22 -2.81
CA ILE A 67 3.10 -11.01 -1.50
C ILE A 67 4.48 -11.66 -1.52
N LYS A 68 5.52 -10.87 -1.29
CA LYS A 68 6.91 -11.34 -1.26
C LYS A 68 7.32 -11.71 0.18
N GLY A 69 7.73 -12.97 0.38
CA GLY A 69 8.53 -13.40 1.53
C GLY A 69 10.03 -13.15 1.29
N GLU A 70 10.90 -13.62 2.19
CA GLU A 70 12.35 -13.32 2.10
C GLU A 70 12.97 -13.73 0.75
N ASN A 71 12.68 -14.94 0.27
CA ASN A 71 13.31 -15.49 -0.93
C ASN A 71 12.34 -15.83 -2.07
N GLN A 72 11.03 -15.73 -1.85
CA GLN A 72 10.02 -16.14 -2.84
C GLN A 72 8.69 -15.44 -2.63
N VAL A 73 7.84 -15.46 -3.64
CA VAL A 73 6.42 -15.09 -3.50
C VAL A 73 5.73 -16.12 -2.63
N THR A 74 5.07 -15.66 -1.58
CA THR A 74 4.38 -16.48 -0.58
C THR A 74 2.86 -16.42 -0.72
N GLY A 75 2.31 -15.41 -1.38
CA GLY A 75 0.86 -15.23 -1.50
C GLY A 75 0.43 -14.21 -2.55
N ILE A 76 -0.87 -13.90 -2.56
CA ILE A 76 -1.51 -12.84 -3.34
C ILE A 76 -2.33 -11.99 -2.37
N GLU A 77 -2.19 -10.66 -2.48
CA GLU A 77 -3.05 -9.68 -1.83
C GLU A 77 -4.07 -9.17 -2.85
N ILE A 78 -5.35 -9.15 -2.45
CA ILE A 78 -6.44 -8.50 -3.17
C ILE A 78 -7.04 -7.45 -2.24
N ILE A 79 -7.10 -6.21 -2.72
CA ILE A 79 -7.82 -5.11 -2.07
C ILE A 79 -8.98 -4.74 -2.99
N CYS A 80 -10.20 -4.88 -2.48
CA CYS A 80 -11.42 -4.47 -3.15
C CYS A 80 -11.84 -3.09 -2.65
N LEU A 81 -12.00 -2.15 -3.58
CA LEU A 81 -12.42 -0.78 -3.34
C LEU A 81 -13.83 -0.57 -3.92
N ASP A 82 -14.81 -0.57 -3.03
CA ASP A 82 -16.22 -0.34 -3.35
C ASP A 82 -16.59 1.12 -3.05
N ALA A 83 -17.11 1.83 -4.05
CA ALA A 83 -17.62 3.20 -3.93
C ALA A 83 -19.15 3.27 -3.71
N GLY A 84 -19.77 2.14 -3.36
CA GLY A 84 -21.18 2.00 -3.05
C GLY A 84 -21.60 2.68 -1.73
N PRO A 85 -22.80 2.37 -1.23
CA PRO A 85 -23.36 3.02 -0.03
C PRO A 85 -22.63 2.65 1.26
N GLY A 86 -21.82 1.57 1.25
CA GLY A 86 -21.13 1.06 2.43
C GLY A 86 -22.07 0.45 3.47
N MET A 87 -21.49 0.01 4.58
CA MET A 87 -22.14 -0.69 5.69
C MET A 87 -21.88 0.05 7.00
N ILE A 88 -22.85 -0.01 7.92
CA ILE A 88 -22.66 0.49 9.30
C ILE A 88 -21.89 -0.53 10.13
N ASP A 89 -22.28 -1.80 10.05
CA ASP A 89 -21.68 -2.88 10.81
C ASP A 89 -21.34 -4.05 9.88
N PRO A 90 -20.13 -4.05 9.29
CA PRO A 90 -19.69 -5.13 8.42
C PRO A 90 -19.62 -6.48 9.15
N ARG A 91 -19.34 -6.48 10.46
CA ARG A 91 -19.18 -7.72 11.24
C ARG A 91 -20.50 -8.45 11.36
N ARG A 92 -21.57 -7.73 11.68
CA ARG A 92 -22.92 -8.29 11.72
C ARG A 92 -23.36 -8.86 10.36
N MET A 93 -23.00 -8.19 9.26
CA MET A 93 -23.31 -8.67 7.90
C MET A 93 -22.57 -9.98 7.54
N MET A 94 -21.43 -10.25 8.18
CA MET A 94 -20.68 -11.51 8.00
C MET A 94 -21.26 -12.66 8.83
N GLU A 95 -21.83 -12.39 10.00
CA GLU A 95 -22.39 -13.39 10.91
C GLU A 95 -23.76 -13.90 10.45
N ASP A 96 -24.67 -13.00 10.09
CA ASP A 96 -26.08 -13.35 9.94
C ASP A 96 -26.45 -13.90 8.54
N GLY A 97 -25.53 -13.92 7.57
CA GLY A 97 -25.88 -14.29 6.19
C GLY A 97 -26.99 -13.40 5.58
N ILE A 98 -27.24 -12.23 6.16
CA ILE A 98 -28.26 -11.28 5.74
C ILE A 98 -27.69 -10.46 4.58
N SER A 99 -28.22 -10.68 3.39
CA SER A 99 -27.98 -9.80 2.24
C SER A 99 -29.05 -8.72 2.17
N THR A 100 -28.65 -7.47 1.95
CA THR A 100 -29.58 -6.37 1.63
C THR A 100 -30.15 -6.44 0.20
N PHE A 101 -29.67 -7.34 -0.66
CA PHE A 101 -30.18 -7.55 -2.02
C PHE A 101 -30.08 -9.02 -2.46
N GLY A 102 -31.11 -9.82 -2.19
CA GLY A 102 -31.51 -11.00 -2.99
C GLY A 102 -30.53 -12.16 -3.23
N SER A 103 -29.31 -12.16 -2.72
CA SER A 103 -28.39 -13.31 -2.76
C SER A 103 -27.96 -13.63 -1.35
N LYS A 104 -28.28 -14.83 -0.83
CA LYS A 104 -27.87 -15.34 0.49
C LYS A 104 -26.53 -14.69 0.89
N GLY A 105 -26.46 -14.00 2.02
CA GLY A 105 -25.28 -13.23 2.48
C GLY A 105 -24.05 -14.09 2.81
N GLU A 106 -23.89 -15.21 2.11
CA GLU A 106 -22.79 -16.15 2.13
C GLU A 106 -21.52 -15.56 1.51
N GLY A 107 -21.61 -14.58 0.60
CA GLY A 107 -20.47 -14.07 -0.18
C GLY A 107 -19.34 -13.47 0.66
N LEU A 108 -19.66 -12.52 1.56
CA LEU A 108 -18.64 -11.93 2.47
C LEU A 108 -18.07 -12.98 3.44
N GLY A 109 -18.94 -13.84 3.98
CA GLY A 109 -18.49 -14.95 4.84
C GLY A 109 -17.62 -15.97 4.10
N ALA A 110 -17.88 -16.22 2.81
CA ALA A 110 -17.07 -17.10 1.98
C ALA A 110 -15.69 -16.51 1.71
N ILE A 111 -15.62 -15.20 1.41
CA ILE A 111 -14.34 -14.49 1.26
C ILE A 111 -13.52 -14.61 2.56
N GLN A 112 -14.13 -14.32 3.71
CA GLN A 112 -13.44 -14.42 5.00
C GLN A 112 -12.94 -15.83 5.30
N ARG A 113 -13.76 -16.87 5.06
CA ARG A 113 -13.37 -18.28 5.31
C ARG A 113 -12.27 -18.79 4.39
N LEU A 114 -12.20 -18.28 3.16
CA LEU A 114 -11.21 -18.70 2.16
C LEU A 114 -9.91 -17.89 2.23
N SER A 115 -9.94 -16.73 2.89
CA SER A 115 -8.76 -15.88 3.08
C SER A 115 -7.95 -16.35 4.29
N ASP A 116 -6.62 -16.32 4.18
CA ASP A 116 -5.74 -16.56 5.33
C ASP A 116 -5.64 -15.31 6.22
N GLU A 117 -5.62 -14.12 5.61
CA GLU A 117 -5.80 -12.84 6.31
C GLU A 117 -6.92 -12.05 5.65
N PHE A 118 -7.80 -11.47 6.47
CA PHE A 118 -8.97 -10.73 6.04
C PHE A 118 -9.15 -9.49 6.90
N ASP A 119 -9.45 -8.36 6.27
CA ASP A 119 -9.86 -7.15 6.96
C ASP A 119 -10.90 -6.39 6.13
N ILE A 120 -11.83 -5.71 6.80
CA ILE A 120 -12.90 -4.97 6.15
C ILE A 120 -13.16 -3.66 6.90
N TYR A 121 -13.03 -2.57 6.17
CA TYR A 121 -13.42 -1.25 6.62
C TYR A 121 -14.57 -0.74 5.76
N SER A 122 -15.69 -0.39 6.36
CA SER A 122 -16.80 0.20 5.62
C SER A 122 -17.44 1.32 6.40
N ARG A 123 -17.92 2.31 5.67
CA ARG A 123 -18.65 3.42 6.24
C ARG A 123 -19.77 3.83 5.31
N ARG A 124 -20.91 4.18 5.91
CA ARG A 124 -22.06 4.72 5.19
C ARG A 124 -21.64 5.92 4.33
N ASP A 125 -22.09 5.92 3.08
CA ASP A 125 -21.82 6.93 2.05
C ASP A 125 -20.36 7.06 1.60
N SER A 126 -19.44 6.31 2.22
CA SER A 126 -18.02 6.22 1.81
C SER A 126 -17.69 4.88 1.15
N GLY A 127 -18.57 3.88 1.22
CA GLY A 127 -18.36 2.57 0.60
C GLY A 127 -17.58 1.59 1.47
N THR A 128 -16.88 0.66 0.84
CA THR A 128 -16.21 -0.47 1.52
C THR A 128 -14.82 -0.68 0.96
N VAL A 129 -13.84 -0.90 1.84
CA VAL A 129 -12.50 -1.39 1.52
C VAL A 129 -12.35 -2.76 2.17
N LEU A 130 -12.07 -3.78 1.37
CA LEU A 130 -11.90 -5.16 1.83
C LEU A 130 -10.54 -5.68 1.39
N LEU A 131 -9.77 -6.17 2.36
CA LEU A 131 -8.49 -6.82 2.17
C LEU A 131 -8.67 -8.35 2.29
N SER A 132 -8.14 -9.08 1.31
CA SER A 132 -8.02 -10.53 1.35
C SER A 132 -6.61 -10.91 0.93
N ARG A 133 -5.92 -11.67 1.77
CA ARG A 133 -4.62 -12.28 1.43
C ARG A 133 -4.75 -13.79 1.47
N LEU A 134 -4.29 -14.42 0.40
CA LEU A 134 -4.19 -15.87 0.28
C LEU A 134 -2.71 -16.23 0.15
N TYR A 135 -2.25 -17.18 0.94
CA TYR A 135 -0.87 -17.67 0.91
C TYR A 135 -0.83 -19.07 0.32
N LYS A 136 0.27 -19.38 -0.35
CA LYS A 136 0.58 -20.73 -0.78
C LYS A 136 0.60 -21.65 0.45
N LYS A 137 0.18 -22.90 0.26
CA LYS A 137 0.25 -23.90 1.34
C LYS A 137 1.65 -23.97 1.96
N GLY A 138 1.73 -23.84 3.29
CA GLY A 138 2.99 -23.86 4.04
C GLY A 138 3.70 -22.50 4.14
N HIS A 139 3.16 -21.46 3.51
CA HIS A 139 3.69 -20.10 3.54
C HIS A 139 2.79 -19.10 4.27
N GLN A 140 1.75 -19.60 4.97
CA GLN A 140 0.94 -18.78 5.87
C GLN A 140 1.82 -18.12 6.94
N PRO A 141 1.60 -16.84 7.25
CA PRO A 141 2.32 -16.16 8.32
C PRO A 141 2.02 -16.84 9.65
N LYS A 142 3.05 -17.18 10.43
CA LYS A 142 2.84 -17.76 11.76
C LYS A 142 2.43 -16.65 12.75
N PRO A 143 1.55 -16.92 13.73
CA PRO A 143 1.17 -15.92 14.74
C PRO A 143 2.36 -15.33 15.51
N SER A 144 3.41 -16.13 15.74
CA SER A 144 4.66 -15.71 16.39
C SER A 144 5.57 -14.85 15.51
N GLU A 145 5.29 -14.73 14.21
CA GLU A 145 6.07 -13.95 13.23
C GLU A 145 5.49 -12.55 12.99
N ARG A 146 4.54 -12.09 13.82
CA ARG A 146 4.02 -10.71 13.72
C ARG A 146 5.19 -9.73 13.80
N LYS A 147 5.47 -9.07 12.68
CA LYS A 147 6.61 -8.19 12.51
C LYS A 147 6.47 -6.98 13.44
N ARG A 148 7.53 -6.64 14.18
CA ARG A 148 7.60 -5.42 15.01
C ARG A 148 7.26 -4.16 14.20
N PHE A 149 7.66 -4.13 12.93
CA PHE A 149 7.31 -3.07 11.99
C PHE A 149 6.24 -3.56 11.01
N ASP A 150 5.02 -3.05 11.18
CA ASP A 150 3.88 -3.25 10.30
C ASP A 150 3.89 -2.13 9.26
N LEU A 151 4.41 -2.42 8.07
CA LEU A 151 4.60 -1.46 6.98
C LEU A 151 4.11 -2.06 5.68
N ASN A 152 3.07 -1.47 5.11
CA ASN A 152 2.46 -1.84 3.83
C ASN A 152 2.15 -0.59 3.00
N ALA A 153 2.02 -0.78 1.69
CA ALA A 153 1.70 0.29 0.77
C ALA A 153 0.68 -0.14 -0.27
N VAL A 154 -0.09 0.84 -0.75
CA VAL A 154 -0.77 0.80 -2.04
C VAL A 154 0.09 1.57 -3.04
N GLN A 155 0.49 0.90 -4.13
CA GLN A 155 1.29 1.48 -5.21
C GLN A 155 0.63 1.08 -6.53
N VAL A 156 0.26 2.06 -7.35
CA VAL A 156 -0.49 1.87 -8.59
C VAL A 156 0.13 2.74 -9.67
N ALA A 157 0.40 2.13 -10.83
CA ALA A 157 0.93 2.86 -11.97
C ALA A 157 -0.11 3.82 -12.55
N LYS A 158 0.36 4.92 -13.15
CA LYS A 158 -0.47 5.80 -13.96
C LYS A 158 -1.27 5.01 -15.00
N PRO A 159 -2.55 5.34 -15.26
CA PRO A 159 -3.32 4.64 -16.29
C PRO A 159 -2.62 4.67 -17.65
N GLY A 160 -2.51 3.49 -18.27
CA GLY A 160 -1.83 3.31 -19.55
C GLY A 160 -0.35 2.93 -19.43
N GLU A 161 0.25 3.04 -18.24
CA GLU A 161 1.63 2.63 -18.00
C GLU A 161 1.70 1.20 -17.43
N THR A 162 2.78 0.51 -17.77
CA THR A 162 3.09 -0.84 -17.24
C THR A 162 4.11 -0.79 -16.10
N HIS A 163 4.80 0.33 -15.93
CA HIS A 163 5.80 0.58 -14.89
C HIS A 163 5.40 1.83 -14.11
N CYS A 164 5.54 1.76 -12.79
CA CYS A 164 5.25 2.88 -11.91
C CYS A 164 6.52 3.69 -11.65
N GLY A 165 6.44 5.01 -11.82
CA GLY A 165 7.47 5.97 -11.45
C GLY A 165 7.67 6.08 -9.95
N ASP A 166 6.64 5.80 -9.15
CA ASP A 166 6.74 5.74 -7.69
C ASP A 166 7.33 4.42 -7.20
N GLY A 167 7.95 4.44 -6.02
CA GLY A 167 8.42 3.23 -5.36
C GLY A 167 8.82 3.42 -3.92
N TRP A 168 8.98 2.30 -3.22
CA TRP A 168 9.43 2.30 -1.84
C TRP A 168 10.21 1.03 -1.50
N THR A 169 10.99 1.09 -0.43
CA THR A 169 11.64 -0.08 0.16
C THR A 169 11.82 0.12 1.66
N LYS A 170 12.00 -0.99 2.39
CA LYS A 170 12.45 -0.96 3.78
C LYS A 170 13.70 -1.82 3.97
N VAL A 171 14.54 -1.41 4.91
CA VAL A 171 15.65 -2.22 5.43
C VAL A 171 15.54 -2.23 6.95
N GLN A 172 15.28 -3.42 7.50
CA GLN A 172 15.17 -3.62 8.94
C GLN A 172 16.44 -4.27 9.47
N HIS A 173 16.97 -3.72 10.56
CA HIS A 173 18.06 -4.33 11.31
C HIS A 173 17.81 -4.12 12.81
N GLN A 174 17.66 -5.21 13.54
CA GLN A 174 17.35 -5.19 14.98
C GLN A 174 16.09 -4.34 15.30
N GLU A 175 16.27 -3.28 16.09
CA GLU A 175 15.24 -2.35 16.57
C GLU A 175 15.08 -1.11 15.68
N VAL A 176 15.71 -1.12 14.49
CA VAL A 176 15.64 0.00 13.55
C VAL A 176 15.05 -0.44 12.22
N CYS A 177 14.08 0.33 11.72
CA CYS A 177 13.52 0.19 10.39
C CYS A 177 13.78 1.45 9.58
N ARG A 178 14.56 1.32 8.51
CA ARG A 178 14.79 2.38 7.54
C ARG A 178 13.82 2.22 6.39
N ILE A 179 13.23 3.32 5.95
CA ILE A 179 12.20 3.39 4.92
C ILE A 179 12.65 4.42 3.90
N LEU A 180 12.59 4.07 2.62
CA LEU A 180 12.74 4.99 1.51
C LEU A 180 11.43 5.01 0.73
N THR A 181 10.93 6.19 0.43
CA THR A 181 9.92 6.43 -0.62
C THR A 181 10.50 7.32 -1.70
N VAL A 182 10.14 7.03 -2.95
CA VAL A 182 10.64 7.71 -4.15
C VAL A 182 9.48 7.96 -5.10
N ASP A 183 9.51 9.11 -5.74
CA ASP A 183 8.70 9.45 -6.90
C ASP A 183 9.67 9.94 -7.98
N GLY A 184 9.84 9.11 -9.00
CA GLY A 184 10.78 9.33 -10.10
C GLY A 184 10.20 10.31 -11.11
N LEU A 185 11.02 11.23 -11.65
CA LEU A 185 10.49 12.31 -12.48
C LEU A 185 9.78 11.83 -13.77
N GLY A 186 8.49 12.12 -13.84
CA GLY A 186 7.59 11.74 -14.94
C GLY A 186 6.87 10.43 -14.62
N HIS A 187 6.61 9.62 -15.64
CA HIS A 187 5.93 8.33 -15.48
C HIS A 187 6.53 7.28 -16.44
N GLY A 188 6.14 6.02 -16.23
CA GLY A 188 6.56 4.90 -17.06
C GLY A 188 8.02 4.49 -16.84
N GLU A 189 8.60 3.83 -17.84
CA GLU A 189 9.88 3.12 -17.73
C GLU A 189 11.05 3.99 -17.22
N ASN A 190 11.21 5.21 -17.75
CA ASN A 190 12.34 6.07 -17.37
C ASN A 190 12.25 6.58 -15.92
N ALA A 191 11.03 6.86 -15.44
CA ALA A 191 10.79 7.23 -14.04
C ALA A 191 11.05 6.03 -13.13
N HIS A 192 10.55 4.85 -13.53
CA HIS A 192 10.78 3.59 -12.83
C HIS A 192 12.27 3.23 -12.71
N GLN A 193 13.08 3.49 -13.74
CA GLN A 193 14.53 3.28 -13.71
C GLN A 193 15.22 4.17 -12.66
N ALA A 194 14.84 5.45 -12.57
CA ALA A 194 15.37 6.36 -11.54
C ALA A 194 15.01 5.87 -10.12
N THR A 195 13.75 5.47 -9.93
CA THR A 195 13.25 4.90 -8.68
C THR A 195 13.96 3.61 -8.29
N SER A 196 14.14 2.70 -9.23
CA SER A 196 14.85 1.43 -9.03
C SER A 196 16.33 1.65 -8.67
N ALA A 197 16.98 2.63 -9.31
CA ALA A 197 18.35 3.01 -9.00
C ALA A 197 18.47 3.58 -7.57
N ALA A 198 17.53 4.43 -7.16
CA ALA A 198 17.49 4.99 -5.80
C ALA A 198 17.27 3.91 -4.73
N ILE A 199 16.33 2.99 -4.96
CA ILE A 199 16.08 1.83 -4.08
C ILE A 199 17.34 0.96 -3.97
N THR A 200 18.00 0.68 -5.09
CA THR A 200 19.22 -0.14 -5.13
C THR A 200 20.36 0.53 -4.36
N SER A 201 20.56 1.84 -4.51
CA SER A 201 21.55 2.60 -3.74
C SER A 201 21.25 2.51 -2.25
N PHE A 202 20.02 2.81 -1.83
CA PHE A 202 19.61 2.80 -0.44
C PHE A 202 19.80 1.44 0.26
N GLN A 203 19.46 0.35 -0.41
CA GLN A 203 19.59 -1.00 0.16
C GLN A 203 21.04 -1.41 0.42
N LYS A 204 21.99 -0.91 -0.37
CA LYS A 204 23.43 -1.22 -0.23
C LYS A 204 24.13 -0.39 0.83
N GLN A 205 23.53 0.72 1.26
CA GLN A 205 24.19 1.64 2.17
C GLN A 205 24.20 1.14 3.62
N PRO A 206 25.32 1.34 4.35
CA PRO A 206 25.37 1.10 5.79
C PRO A 206 24.35 1.98 6.51
N TYR A 207 24.06 1.65 7.76
CA TYR A 207 23.21 2.51 8.59
C TYR A 207 23.89 3.87 8.78
N SER A 208 23.23 4.93 8.31
CA SER A 208 23.67 6.32 8.45
C SER A 208 22.43 7.23 8.53
N SER A 209 22.67 8.52 8.72
CA SER A 209 21.59 9.50 8.89
C SER A 209 20.81 9.69 7.57
N PRO A 210 19.48 9.92 7.60
CA PRO A 210 18.68 10.12 6.39
C PRO A 210 19.27 11.14 5.42
N ALA A 211 19.69 12.32 5.89
CA ALA A 211 20.32 13.34 5.07
C ALA A 211 21.61 12.85 4.38
N SER A 212 22.42 12.04 5.07
CA SER A 212 23.64 11.44 4.51
C SER A 212 23.29 10.43 3.42
N GLN A 213 22.27 9.59 3.65
CA GLN A 213 21.78 8.62 2.67
C GLN A 213 21.24 9.31 1.40
N ILE A 214 20.51 10.42 1.54
CA ILE A 214 20.02 11.23 0.42
C ILE A 214 21.19 11.76 -0.44
N ARG A 215 22.27 12.26 0.18
CA ARG A 215 23.45 12.75 -0.57
C ARG A 215 24.14 11.62 -1.35
N GLN A 216 24.20 10.43 -0.78
CA GLN A 216 24.75 9.26 -1.46
C GLN A 216 23.86 8.86 -2.65
N ILE A 217 22.54 8.72 -2.44
CA ILE A 217 21.59 8.40 -3.51
C ILE A 217 21.68 9.44 -4.64
N HIS A 218 21.75 10.73 -4.31
CA HIS A 218 21.90 11.81 -5.29
C HIS A 218 23.08 11.57 -6.22
N SER A 219 24.24 11.23 -5.67
CA SER A 219 25.46 10.97 -6.43
C SER A 219 25.33 9.72 -7.30
N ASP A 220 24.64 8.69 -6.81
CA ASP A 220 24.49 7.41 -7.50
C ASP A 220 23.51 7.47 -8.68
N ILE A 221 22.51 8.36 -8.64
CA ILE A 221 21.43 8.41 -9.65
C ILE A 221 21.51 9.60 -10.63
N VAL A 222 22.59 10.37 -10.65
CA VAL A 222 22.77 11.56 -11.53
C VAL A 222 22.52 11.26 -13.01
N ARG A 223 22.76 10.02 -13.45
CA ARG A 223 22.56 9.59 -14.84
C ARG A 223 21.15 9.10 -15.17
N THR A 224 20.21 9.27 -14.25
CA THR A 224 18.80 8.88 -14.43
C THR A 224 17.93 10.12 -14.62
N ARG A 225 16.60 9.94 -14.70
CA ARG A 225 15.68 11.07 -14.60
C ARG A 225 15.69 11.75 -13.22
N GLY A 226 16.29 11.13 -12.20
CA GLY A 226 16.21 11.62 -10.84
C GLY A 226 14.79 11.51 -10.27
N GLY A 227 14.58 12.08 -9.10
CA GLY A 227 13.30 12.00 -8.42
C GLY A 227 13.27 12.78 -7.12
N VAL A 228 12.11 12.78 -6.50
CA VAL A 228 11.89 13.28 -5.15
C VAL A 228 11.89 12.08 -4.20
N ILE A 229 12.44 12.23 -2.99
CA ILE A 229 12.56 11.13 -2.04
C ILE A 229 12.27 11.56 -0.61
N ASN A 230 11.85 10.61 0.22
CA ASN A 230 11.81 10.73 1.66
C ASN A 230 12.48 9.50 2.29
N ILE A 231 13.38 9.73 3.25
CA ILE A 231 13.97 8.68 4.07
C ILE A 231 13.51 8.87 5.50
N ALA A 232 13.02 7.79 6.11
CA ALA A 232 12.50 7.74 7.46
C ALA A 232 13.10 6.54 8.21
N ASN A 233 13.71 6.79 9.36
CA ASN A 233 14.31 5.79 10.25
C ASN A 233 13.51 5.76 11.55
N ILE A 234 12.81 4.65 11.79
CA ILE A 234 12.12 4.39 13.06
C ILE A 234 13.07 3.60 13.96
N ASP A 235 13.46 4.19 15.09
CA ASP A 235 14.32 3.60 16.10
C ASP A 235 13.51 3.32 17.38
N LEU A 236 13.28 2.04 17.66
CA LEU A 236 12.52 1.58 18.82
C LEU A 236 13.32 1.66 20.13
N ARG A 237 14.64 1.70 20.06
CA ARG A 237 15.50 1.80 21.25
C ARG A 237 15.43 3.21 21.83
N ASN A 238 15.47 4.20 20.94
CA ASN A 238 15.42 5.61 21.31
C ASN A 238 14.00 6.20 21.29
N ASN A 239 13.01 5.44 20.80
CA ASN A 239 11.63 5.91 20.61
C ASN A 239 11.59 7.17 19.73
N THR A 240 12.32 7.15 18.61
CA THR A 240 12.41 8.28 17.68
C THR A 240 12.15 7.89 16.24
N LEU A 241 11.55 8.83 15.50
CA LEU A 241 11.55 8.85 14.05
C LEU A 241 12.53 9.94 13.60
N THR A 242 13.57 9.54 12.87
CA THR A 242 14.48 10.48 12.20
C THR A 242 14.21 10.48 10.71
N TYR A 243 14.02 11.63 10.09
CA TYR A 243 13.72 11.71 8.66
C TYR A 243 14.38 12.88 7.94
N CYS A 244 14.51 12.76 6.62
CA CYS A 244 14.86 13.85 5.72
C CYS A 244 14.15 13.62 4.38
N GLY A 245 13.73 14.69 3.70
CA GLY A 245 13.02 14.58 2.43
C GLY A 245 13.42 15.68 1.45
N ILE A 246 13.37 15.36 0.17
CA ILE A 246 13.63 16.27 -0.96
C ILE A 246 12.42 16.19 -1.89
N GLY A 247 11.85 17.35 -2.24
CA GLY A 247 10.72 17.48 -3.15
C GLY A 247 9.37 17.42 -2.44
N ASN A 248 8.39 16.80 -3.09
CA ASN A 248 6.97 16.90 -2.74
C ASN A 248 6.33 15.60 -2.23
N ILE A 249 7.13 14.60 -1.82
CA ILE A 249 6.60 13.46 -1.06
C ILE A 249 6.03 13.99 0.25
N SER A 250 4.72 13.82 0.41
CA SER A 250 3.99 14.29 1.58
C SER A 250 4.01 13.22 2.66
N GLY A 251 4.17 13.63 3.91
CA GLY A 251 4.15 12.72 5.04
C GLY A 251 3.42 13.27 6.25
N ARG A 252 2.74 12.39 7.00
CA ARG A 252 2.07 12.72 8.26
C ARG A 252 2.29 11.60 9.27
N ILE A 253 2.57 11.99 10.50
CA ILE A 253 2.51 11.11 11.67
C ILE A 253 1.18 11.36 12.35
N LEU A 254 0.40 10.31 12.49
CA LEU A 254 -0.89 10.32 13.18
C LEU A 254 -0.69 9.73 14.58
N SER A 255 -1.24 10.40 15.59
CA SER A 255 -1.27 9.93 16.97
C SER A 255 -2.64 10.23 17.59
N THR A 256 -2.85 9.76 18.82
CA THR A 256 -4.04 10.11 19.62
C THR A 256 -4.13 11.59 19.95
N GLU A 257 -3.01 12.32 19.93
CA GLU A 257 -2.91 13.75 20.27
C GLU A 257 -3.06 14.66 19.04
N GLY A 258 -3.11 14.09 17.83
CA GLY A 258 -3.27 14.84 16.59
C GLY A 258 -2.36 14.33 15.48
N SER A 259 -2.06 15.20 14.50
CA SER A 259 -1.19 14.86 13.39
C SER A 259 -0.05 15.85 13.23
N ARG A 260 1.16 15.37 12.92
CA ARG A 260 2.32 16.20 12.58
C ARG A 260 2.74 15.94 11.14
N SER A 261 2.94 17.00 10.37
CA SER A 261 3.42 16.88 8.99
C SER A 261 4.93 16.70 8.93
N ILE A 262 5.38 15.85 8.01
CA ILE A 262 6.77 15.71 7.61
C ILE A 262 7.09 16.83 6.63
N ILE A 263 8.27 17.44 6.82
CA ILE A 263 8.76 18.54 6.00
C ILE A 263 9.81 18.01 5.04
N ALA A 264 9.84 18.56 3.83
CA ALA A 264 10.85 18.26 2.82
C ALA A 264 11.47 19.57 2.29
N TYR A 265 12.72 19.48 1.85
CA TYR A 265 13.40 20.59 1.20
C TYR A 265 13.08 20.62 -0.31
N ASN A 266 13.09 21.80 -0.91
CA ASN A 266 12.94 21.92 -2.36
C ASN A 266 14.18 21.40 -3.09
N GLY A 267 14.00 20.51 -4.06
CA GLY A 267 15.08 19.98 -4.89
C GLY A 267 14.69 18.70 -5.60
N ILE A 268 15.61 18.17 -6.39
CA ILE A 268 15.46 16.92 -7.14
C ILE A 268 16.75 16.10 -6.95
N VAL A 269 16.62 14.90 -6.42
CA VAL A 269 17.72 13.94 -6.26
C VAL A 269 18.16 13.46 -7.64
N GLY A 270 19.47 13.41 -7.87
CA GLY A 270 20.07 13.21 -9.20
C GLY A 270 20.25 14.48 -10.05
N HIS A 271 19.67 15.63 -9.66
CA HIS A 271 19.82 16.90 -10.40
C HIS A 271 20.32 18.04 -9.53
N ASN A 272 19.48 18.55 -8.62
CA ASN A 272 19.79 19.69 -7.77
C ASN A 272 19.39 19.43 -6.32
N LEU A 273 20.39 19.31 -5.44
CA LEU A 273 20.16 19.30 -4.00
C LEU A 273 20.41 20.68 -3.39
N PRO A 274 19.69 21.04 -2.32
CA PRO A 274 20.09 22.15 -1.46
C PRO A 274 21.49 21.93 -0.88
N ASN A 275 22.24 23.02 -0.70
CA ASN A 275 23.55 22.98 -0.07
C ASN A 275 23.47 22.37 1.35
N THR A 276 22.48 22.79 2.11
CA THR A 276 22.21 22.34 3.48
C THR A 276 20.89 21.59 3.56
N ILE A 277 20.98 20.34 4.02
CA ILE A 277 19.85 19.51 4.41
C ILE A 277 20.21 18.86 5.76
N HIS A 278 19.23 18.79 6.65
CA HIS A 278 19.40 18.27 8.00
C HIS A 278 18.35 17.20 8.30
N ASP A 279 18.68 16.36 9.27
CA ASP A 279 17.74 15.38 9.80
C ASP A 279 16.77 16.05 10.77
N HIS A 280 15.50 15.70 10.63
CA HIS A 280 14.46 16.06 11.58
C HIS A 280 14.17 14.87 12.48
N GLN A 281 13.91 15.13 13.75
CA GLN A 281 13.54 14.10 14.72
C GLN A 281 12.18 14.39 15.34
N LEU A 282 11.37 13.35 15.45
CA LEU A 282 10.08 13.37 16.12
C LEU A 282 10.00 12.19 17.09
N PRO A 283 9.31 12.33 18.24
CA PRO A 283 9.02 11.19 19.11
C PRO A 283 8.26 10.11 18.35
N TRP A 284 8.57 8.85 18.63
CA TRP A 284 7.90 7.68 18.08
C TRP A 284 7.47 6.72 19.19
N ASN A 285 6.23 6.24 19.12
CA ASN A 285 5.69 5.23 20.01
C ASN A 285 4.76 4.27 19.23
N HIS A 286 4.27 3.22 19.90
CA HIS A 286 3.42 2.19 19.30
C HIS A 286 2.01 2.66 18.89
N THR A 287 1.58 3.86 19.32
CA THR A 287 0.31 4.46 18.87
C THR A 287 0.49 5.33 17.63
N ASN A 288 1.73 5.57 17.19
CA ASN A 288 2.00 6.36 16.01
C ASN A 288 1.81 5.56 14.73
N VAL A 289 1.19 6.22 13.75
CA VAL A 289 1.07 5.73 12.37
C VAL A 289 1.74 6.74 11.44
N LEU A 290 2.78 6.30 10.74
CA LEU A 290 3.43 7.03 9.66
C LEU A 290 2.64 6.81 8.37
N VAL A 291 2.27 7.89 7.70
CA VAL A 291 1.71 7.88 6.35
C VAL A 291 2.65 8.70 5.46
N LEU A 292 3.16 8.09 4.38
CA LEU A 292 3.93 8.77 3.33
C LEU A 292 3.21 8.55 2.00
N HIS A 293 3.13 9.57 1.14
CA HIS A 293 2.54 9.41 -0.19
C HIS A 293 3.18 10.34 -1.23
N SER A 294 3.16 9.89 -2.50
CA SER A 294 3.52 10.71 -3.65
C SER A 294 2.43 11.74 -3.96
N ASP A 295 2.67 12.63 -4.93
CA ASP A 295 1.72 13.68 -5.31
C ASP A 295 0.51 13.17 -6.12
N GLY A 296 0.52 11.90 -6.55
CA GLY A 296 -0.62 11.16 -7.07
C GLY A 296 -1.81 11.11 -6.11
N LEU A 297 -1.56 11.33 -4.81
CA LEU A 297 -2.58 11.58 -3.80
C LEU A 297 -2.70 13.10 -3.51
N LYS A 298 -3.94 13.59 -3.35
CA LYS A 298 -4.17 14.98 -2.91
C LYS A 298 -3.48 15.22 -1.56
N SER A 299 -2.71 16.30 -1.42
CA SER A 299 -1.94 16.60 -0.21
C SER A 299 -2.78 16.95 1.02
N ARG A 300 -4.03 17.39 0.82
CA ARG A 300 -4.97 17.70 1.91
C ARG A 300 -6.02 16.61 2.01
N TRP A 301 -5.89 15.79 3.04
CA TRP A 301 -6.87 14.78 3.41
C TRP A 301 -7.18 14.87 4.91
N ASP A 302 -8.37 14.41 5.26
CA ASP A 302 -8.92 14.49 6.61
C ASP A 302 -9.52 13.14 7.01
N LEU A 303 -8.95 12.55 8.07
CA LEU A 303 -9.37 11.28 8.61
C LEU A 303 -10.44 11.43 9.72
N SER A 304 -10.87 12.65 10.06
CA SER A 304 -11.98 12.87 11.00
C SER A 304 -13.25 12.14 10.58
N LYS A 305 -13.43 11.96 9.26
CA LYS A 305 -14.53 11.23 8.65
C LYS A 305 -14.31 9.72 8.62
N HIS A 306 -13.20 9.21 9.13
CA HIS A 306 -12.86 7.80 9.11
C HIS A 306 -12.51 7.32 10.53
N PRO A 307 -13.51 7.28 11.45
CA PRO A 307 -13.28 6.77 12.79
C PRO A 307 -12.78 5.33 12.73
N ASP A 308 -11.95 4.96 13.71
CA ASP A 308 -11.37 3.63 13.91
C ASP A 308 -10.50 3.10 12.77
N LEU A 309 -10.30 3.85 11.68
CA LEU A 309 -9.49 3.41 10.54
C LEU A 309 -8.07 2.99 10.97
N LEU A 310 -7.48 3.68 11.94
CA LEU A 310 -6.11 3.38 12.41
C LEU A 310 -6.00 2.03 13.14
N ASN A 311 -7.13 1.40 13.50
CA ASN A 311 -7.15 0.07 14.11
C ASN A 311 -7.08 -1.07 13.07
N HIS A 312 -7.25 -0.76 11.79
CA HIS A 312 -7.24 -1.74 10.70
C HIS A 312 -5.82 -2.10 10.24
N ASP A 313 -5.71 -3.06 9.32
CA ASP A 313 -4.47 -3.41 8.63
C ASP A 313 -3.89 -2.19 7.89
N THR A 314 -2.57 -2.07 7.85
CA THR A 314 -1.91 -0.92 7.21
C THR A 314 -2.18 -0.86 5.71
N SER A 315 -2.41 -1.99 5.03
CA SER A 315 -2.91 -2.01 3.64
C SER A 315 -4.32 -1.43 3.52
N VAL A 316 -5.21 -1.67 4.49
CA VAL A 316 -6.57 -1.09 4.50
C VAL A 316 -6.51 0.42 4.71
N ILE A 317 -5.66 0.90 5.62
CA ILE A 317 -5.45 2.35 5.83
C ILE A 317 -4.95 3.00 4.53
N ALA A 318 -3.92 2.42 3.90
CA ALA A 318 -3.37 2.90 2.64
C ALA A 318 -4.43 2.88 1.51
N ALA A 319 -5.25 1.84 1.45
CA ALA A 319 -6.31 1.66 0.47
C ALA A 319 -7.46 2.65 0.64
N VAL A 320 -7.87 2.97 1.87
CA VAL A 320 -8.87 4.03 2.13
C VAL A 320 -8.32 5.38 1.70
N LEU A 321 -7.07 5.69 2.05
CA LEU A 321 -6.42 6.92 1.61
C LEU A 321 -6.38 7.02 0.09
N TYR A 322 -5.90 5.97 -0.59
CA TYR A 322 -5.88 5.86 -2.04
C TYR A 322 -7.28 6.08 -2.64
N LYS A 323 -8.30 5.33 -2.18
CA LYS A 323 -9.66 5.37 -2.72
C LYS A 323 -10.30 6.75 -2.64
N GLU A 324 -10.13 7.46 -1.54
CA GLU A 324 -10.79 8.75 -1.28
C GLU A 324 -10.06 9.95 -1.93
N TRP A 325 -8.72 9.90 -2.01
CA TRP A 325 -7.92 11.08 -2.34
C TRP A 325 -6.96 10.91 -3.52
N THR A 326 -6.95 9.76 -4.22
CA THR A 326 -6.17 9.61 -5.46
C THR A 326 -6.66 10.57 -6.54
N ARG A 327 -5.72 11.06 -7.35
CA ARG A 327 -6.01 11.84 -8.55
C ARG A 327 -6.40 10.96 -9.74
N LYS A 328 -5.99 9.68 -9.74
CA LYS A 328 -6.12 8.72 -10.87
C LYS A 328 -5.49 9.17 -12.20
N THR A 329 -4.71 10.25 -12.22
CA THR A 329 -4.07 10.80 -13.43
C THR A 329 -2.55 10.64 -13.43
N ASP A 330 -2.00 10.09 -12.35
CA ASP A 330 -0.57 9.92 -12.15
C ASP A 330 -0.25 8.60 -11.44
N ASP A 331 1.04 8.28 -11.37
CA ASP A 331 1.53 7.25 -10.46
C ASP A 331 1.09 7.58 -9.03
N THR A 332 0.72 6.56 -8.24
CA THR A 332 0.27 6.78 -6.86
C THR A 332 0.88 5.77 -5.92
N LEU A 333 1.55 6.28 -4.89
CA LEU A 333 2.07 5.53 -3.76
C LEU A 333 1.49 6.08 -2.46
N VAL A 334 0.94 5.20 -1.63
CA VAL A 334 0.53 5.48 -0.25
C VAL A 334 1.13 4.39 0.64
N LEU A 335 2.13 4.76 1.44
CA LEU A 335 2.81 3.91 2.40
C LEU A 335 2.29 4.20 3.81
N VAL A 336 1.91 3.15 4.55
CA VAL A 336 1.46 3.25 5.94
C VAL A 336 2.27 2.33 6.82
N GLY A 337 2.85 2.89 7.88
CA GLY A 337 3.73 2.20 8.82
C GLY A 337 3.35 2.44 10.27
N ARG A 338 3.41 1.39 11.09
CA ARG A 338 3.31 1.48 12.54
C ARG A 338 4.18 0.41 13.20
N THR A 339 4.41 0.55 14.50
CA THR A 339 5.11 -0.46 15.29
C THR A 339 4.14 -1.22 16.15
N ARG A 340 4.22 -2.56 16.12
CA ARG A 340 3.44 -3.44 16.99
C ARG A 340 4.23 -3.73 18.26
N PRO A 341 3.57 -3.75 19.44
CA PRO A 341 4.21 -4.06 20.71
C PRO A 341 4.80 -5.47 20.75
#